data_AF-H2ZAD5-F1
#
_entry.id   AF-H2ZAD5-F1
#
_cell.length_a   1.000
_cell.length_b   1.000
_cell.length_c   1.000
_cell.angle_alpha   90.00
_cell.angle_beta   90.00
_cell.angle_gamma   90.00
#
_symmetry.space_group_name_H-M   'P 1'
#
loop_
_entity.id
_entity.type
_entity.pdbx_description
1 polymer ?
#
loop_
_entity_poly.entity_id
_entity_poly.type
_entity_poly.pdbx_seq_one_letter_code
_entity_poly.pdbx_strand_id
1 'polypeptide(L)'
;RILSATKSFFSRINQSVKDALIRTANDYKAVAQESAENIKKRPIRSIVNTMPFVAAFYFYKTAPKEQSYLDSVVEASNDLLLVGEHIRNPNSDKHVQKIMWYSARGMLRYFNLKLFTVVYYSDYSEEERTYLSQCKYTNPTWTELPSRIVDIGILNHWWRLRWVMTDFDVNFNENSKEFDHLYN
;
A
#
# COMPACT_ATOMS: atom_id res chain seq x y z
N ARG A 1 39.48 -2.55 48.49
CA ARG A 1 39.91 -1.69 47.35
C ARG A 1 39.13 -1.99 46.06
N ILE A 2 38.92 -3.25 45.67
CA ILE A 2 38.18 -3.61 44.45
C ILE A 2 36.67 -3.27 44.54
N LEU A 3 36.04 -3.52 45.71
CA LEU A 3 34.62 -3.18 45.96
C LEU A 3 34.32 -1.67 46.00
N SER A 4 35.29 -0.85 46.44
CA SER A 4 35.14 0.62 46.47
C SER A 4 35.32 1.23 45.08
N ALA A 5 36.22 0.67 44.27
CA ALA A 5 36.45 1.08 42.89
C ALA A 5 35.24 0.78 41.99
N THR A 6 34.64 -0.40 42.15
CA THR A 6 33.41 -0.79 41.44
C THR A 6 32.22 0.09 41.82
N LYS A 7 31.97 0.34 43.11
CA LYS A 7 30.88 1.24 43.56
C LYS A 7 31.04 2.68 43.04
N SER A 8 32.28 3.19 43.01
CA SER A 8 32.61 4.50 42.42
C SER A 8 32.34 4.53 40.92
N PHE A 9 32.74 3.51 40.18
CA PHE A 9 32.50 3.37 38.75
C PHE A 9 30.99 3.35 38.41
N PHE A 10 30.20 2.53 39.11
CA PHE A 10 28.74 2.48 38.92
C PHE A 10 28.05 3.80 39.26
N SER A 11 28.50 4.51 40.30
CA SER A 11 27.94 5.83 40.64
C SER A 11 28.22 6.87 39.54
N ARG A 12 29.41 6.84 38.93
CA ARG A 12 29.79 7.73 37.82
C ARG A 12 29.01 7.41 36.55
N ILE A 13 28.76 6.14 36.25
CA ILE A 13 27.90 5.74 35.12
C ILE A 13 26.46 6.20 35.34
N ASN A 14 25.90 5.96 36.53
CA ASN A 14 24.54 6.40 36.84
C ASN A 14 24.40 7.93 36.72
N GLN A 15 25.40 8.69 37.19
CA GLN A 15 25.40 10.14 37.06
C GLN A 15 25.52 10.58 35.59
N SER A 16 26.40 9.94 34.81
CA SER A 16 26.55 10.21 33.38
C SER A 16 25.26 9.94 32.58
N VAL A 17 24.57 8.85 32.88
CA VAL A 17 23.28 8.52 32.24
C VAL A 17 22.20 9.54 32.64
N LYS A 18 22.15 9.94 33.91
CA LYS A 18 21.23 11.00 34.37
C LYS A 18 21.51 12.31 33.65
N ASP A 19 22.78 12.72 33.57
CA ASP A 19 23.18 13.95 32.89
C ASP A 19 22.86 13.87 31.40
N ALA A 20 23.07 12.72 30.75
CA ALA A 20 22.72 12.50 29.35
C ALA A 20 21.20 12.59 29.12
N LEU A 21 20.39 12.00 30.00
CA LEU A 21 18.93 12.09 29.95
C LEU A 21 18.44 13.53 30.16
N ILE A 22 19.01 14.25 31.14
CA ILE A 22 18.67 15.66 31.41
C ILE A 22 19.02 16.53 30.21
N ARG A 23 20.21 16.34 29.61
CA ARG A 23 20.62 17.05 28.39
C ARG A 23 19.67 16.78 27.24
N THR A 24 19.39 15.51 26.97
CA THR A 24 18.47 15.09 25.91
C THR A 24 17.08 15.70 26.11
N ALA A 25 16.55 15.68 27.33
CA ALA A 25 15.25 16.27 27.64
C ALA A 25 15.23 17.80 27.44
N ASN A 26 16.30 18.48 27.85
CA ASN A 26 16.44 19.92 27.63
C ASN A 26 16.56 20.27 26.14
N ASP A 27 17.28 19.46 25.37
CA ASP A 27 17.42 19.65 23.92
C ASP A 27 16.06 19.50 23.22
N TYR A 28 15.28 18.45 23.54
CA TYR A 28 13.93 18.30 22.99
C TYR A 28 12.99 19.46 23.40
N LYS A 29 13.09 19.96 24.63
CA LYS A 29 12.33 21.13 25.09
C LYS A 29 12.70 22.37 24.28
N ALA A 30 13.99 22.61 24.06
CA ALA A 30 14.47 23.73 23.26
C ALA A 30 13.97 23.63 21.80
N VAL A 31 14.07 22.45 21.19
CA VAL A 31 13.55 22.18 19.84
C VAL A 31 12.05 22.42 19.76
N ALA A 32 11.27 22.03 20.78
CA ALA A 32 9.83 22.26 20.81
C ALA A 32 9.48 23.75 20.91
N GLN A 33 10.20 24.51 21.74
CA GLN A 33 10.04 25.96 21.86
C GLN A 33 10.40 26.67 20.54
N GLU A 34 11.54 26.32 19.94
CA GLU A 34 11.96 26.87 18.66
C GLU A 34 10.98 26.54 17.53
N SER A 35 10.47 25.31 17.50
CA SER A 35 9.44 24.89 16.53
C SER A 35 8.17 25.72 16.68
N ALA A 36 7.71 25.97 17.91
CA ALA A 36 6.54 26.81 18.16
C ALA A 36 6.77 28.26 17.70
N GLU A 37 7.96 28.82 17.94
CA GLU A 37 8.31 30.14 17.43
C GLU A 37 8.38 30.18 15.90
N ASN A 38 8.95 29.14 15.27
CA ASN A 38 9.06 29.04 13.82
C ASN A 38 7.68 28.98 13.14
N ILE A 39 6.74 28.22 13.71
CA ILE A 39 5.35 28.16 13.24
C ILE A 39 4.70 29.54 13.30
N LYS A 40 4.89 30.28 14.40
CA LYS A 40 4.35 31.65 14.55
C LYS A 40 4.97 32.64 13.57
N LYS A 41 6.29 32.57 13.37
CA LYS A 41 7.03 33.50 12.50
C LYS A 41 6.76 33.24 11.02
N ARG A 42 6.60 31.99 10.60
CA ARG A 42 6.50 31.58 9.18
C ARG A 42 5.52 30.41 8.96
N PRO A 43 4.21 30.62 9.16
CA PRO A 43 3.22 29.53 9.17
C PRO A 43 3.18 28.74 7.86
N ILE A 44 3.26 29.42 6.71
CA ILE A 44 3.22 28.75 5.39
C ILE A 44 4.41 27.81 5.21
N ARG A 45 5.63 28.24 5.57
CA ARG A 45 6.82 27.38 5.44
C ARG A 45 6.77 26.19 6.38
N SER A 46 6.27 26.39 7.60
CA SER A 46 6.07 25.29 8.55
C SER A 46 5.06 24.26 8.03
N ILE A 47 3.93 24.71 7.45
CA ILE A 47 2.94 23.80 6.84
C ILE A 47 3.59 22.98 5.73
N VAL A 48 4.28 23.62 4.78
CA VAL A 48 4.93 22.91 3.66
C VAL A 48 5.94 21.87 4.16
N ASN A 49 6.73 22.20 5.18
CA ASN A 49 7.73 21.29 5.73
C ASN A 49 7.11 20.13 6.54
N THR A 50 6.00 20.35 7.23
CA THR A 50 5.35 19.33 8.08
C THR A 50 4.35 18.47 7.30
N MET A 51 3.77 18.97 6.22
CA MET A 51 2.81 18.27 5.36
C MET A 51 3.24 16.84 4.96
N PRO A 52 4.47 16.57 4.45
CA PRO A 52 4.84 15.22 4.02
C PRO A 52 4.82 14.21 5.17
N PHE A 53 5.17 14.61 6.39
CA PHE A 53 5.13 13.73 7.56
C PHE A 53 3.69 13.38 7.95
N VAL A 54 2.81 14.38 7.94
CA VAL A 54 1.38 14.17 8.20
C VAL A 54 0.76 13.28 7.12
N ALA A 55 1.06 13.54 5.85
CA ALA A 55 0.58 12.74 4.73
C ALA A 55 1.10 11.29 4.79
N ALA A 56 2.39 11.10 5.06
CA ALA A 56 2.97 9.76 5.22
C ALA A 56 2.36 9.02 6.42
N PHE A 57 2.13 9.69 7.55
CA PHE A 57 1.45 9.09 8.70
C PHE A 57 0.00 8.70 8.36
N TYR A 58 -0.70 9.55 7.60
CA TYR A 58 -2.05 9.28 7.14
C TYR A 58 -2.10 8.09 6.17
N PHE A 59 -1.19 8.03 5.19
CA PHE A 59 -1.03 6.88 4.28
C PHE A 59 -0.70 5.60 5.04
N TYR A 60 0.19 5.67 6.03
CA TYR A 60 0.50 4.54 6.90
C TYR A 60 -0.73 3.99 7.63
N LYS A 61 -1.57 4.89 8.17
CA LYS A 61 -2.79 4.52 8.88
C LYS A 61 -3.87 3.92 7.96
N THR A 62 -3.89 4.33 6.70
CA THR A 62 -4.93 3.99 5.72
C THR A 62 -4.47 2.96 4.68
N ALA A 63 -3.26 2.42 4.80
CA ALA A 63 -2.75 1.42 3.87
C ALA A 63 -3.63 0.15 3.92
N PRO A 64 -4.23 -0.27 2.79
CA PRO A 64 -5.15 -1.39 2.79
C PRO A 64 -4.42 -2.72 3.03
N LYS A 65 -5.11 -3.64 3.72
CA LYS A 65 -4.64 -5.00 3.99
C LYS A 65 -5.02 -5.94 2.86
N GLU A 66 -4.39 -7.11 2.81
CA GLU A 66 -4.67 -8.17 1.84
C GLU A 66 -6.16 -8.55 1.73
N GLN A 67 -6.83 -8.80 2.87
CA GLN A 67 -8.25 -9.17 2.88
C GLN A 67 -9.14 -8.12 2.21
N SER A 68 -8.81 -6.83 2.41
CA SER A 68 -9.54 -5.74 1.79
C SER A 68 -9.46 -5.74 0.26
N TYR A 69 -8.43 -6.35 -0.34
CA TYR A 69 -8.39 -6.50 -1.80
C TYR A 69 -9.40 -7.53 -2.28
N LEU A 70 -9.41 -8.71 -1.66
CA LEU A 70 -10.32 -9.78 -2.02
C LEU A 70 -11.78 -9.36 -1.82
N ASP A 71 -12.07 -8.67 -0.72
CA ASP A 71 -13.40 -8.12 -0.46
C ASP A 71 -13.86 -7.18 -1.58
N SER A 72 -13.00 -6.24 -2.00
CA SER A 72 -13.31 -5.32 -3.11
C SER A 72 -13.45 -6.02 -4.46
N VAL A 73 -12.69 -7.10 -4.72
CA VAL A 73 -12.82 -7.90 -5.95
C VAL A 73 -14.15 -8.66 -5.96
N VAL A 74 -14.55 -9.22 -4.82
CA VAL A 74 -15.85 -9.90 -4.68
C VAL A 74 -17.00 -8.92 -4.85
N GLU A 75 -16.91 -7.73 -4.26
CA GLU A 75 -17.88 -6.65 -4.46
C GLU A 75 -18.00 -6.25 -5.94
N ALA A 76 -16.88 -6.01 -6.62
CA ALA A 76 -16.86 -5.71 -8.05
C ALA A 76 -17.44 -6.85 -8.91
N SER A 77 -17.21 -8.11 -8.51
CA SER A 77 -17.83 -9.26 -9.18
C SER A 77 -19.34 -9.29 -8.99
N ASN A 78 -19.84 -8.93 -7.80
CA ASN A 78 -21.27 -8.85 -7.56
C ASN A 78 -21.92 -7.76 -8.41
N ASP A 79 -21.28 -6.59 -8.52
CA ASP A 79 -21.76 -5.50 -9.38
C ASP A 79 -21.86 -5.94 -10.84
N LEU A 80 -20.81 -6.61 -11.36
CA LEU A 80 -20.83 -7.15 -12.73
C LEU A 80 -21.90 -8.21 -12.96
N LEU A 81 -22.25 -9.01 -11.94
CA LEU A 81 -23.30 -10.03 -12.02
C LEU A 81 -24.71 -9.43 -12.12
N LEU A 82 -24.92 -8.19 -11.64
CA LEU A 82 -26.18 -7.48 -11.77
C LEU A 82 -26.41 -6.92 -13.18
N VAL A 83 -25.35 -6.82 -13.99
CA VAL A 83 -25.39 -6.28 -15.35
C VAL A 83 -25.45 -7.43 -16.36
N GLY A 84 -26.38 -7.32 -17.31
CA GLY A 84 -26.53 -8.31 -18.38
C GLY A 84 -25.27 -8.43 -19.24
N GLU A 85 -24.99 -9.64 -19.72
CA GLU A 85 -23.75 -9.94 -20.45
C GLU A 85 -23.54 -9.09 -21.71
N HIS A 86 -24.63 -8.68 -22.36
CA HIS A 86 -24.60 -7.84 -23.55
C HIS A 86 -24.20 -6.40 -23.23
N ILE A 87 -24.78 -5.81 -22.19
CA ILE A 87 -24.56 -4.40 -21.85
C ILE A 87 -23.34 -4.14 -20.95
N ARG A 88 -22.76 -5.18 -20.32
CA ARG A 88 -21.57 -5.02 -19.45
C ARG A 88 -20.29 -4.73 -20.25
N ASN A 89 -19.38 -3.99 -19.65
CA ASN A 89 -18.06 -3.72 -20.21
C ASN A 89 -17.20 -5.00 -20.20
N PRO A 90 -16.79 -5.53 -21.38
CA PRO A 90 -16.02 -6.77 -21.45
C PRO A 90 -14.61 -6.63 -20.87
N ASN A 91 -14.05 -5.43 -20.78
CA ASN A 91 -12.73 -5.21 -20.17
C ASN A 91 -12.79 -5.34 -18.65
N SER A 92 -13.86 -4.81 -18.04
CA SER A 92 -14.09 -4.89 -16.60
C SER A 92 -14.35 -6.33 -16.18
N ASP A 93 -15.24 -7.03 -16.88
CA ASP A 93 -15.51 -8.44 -16.63
C ASP A 93 -14.25 -9.30 -16.76
N LYS A 94 -13.52 -9.22 -17.88
CA LYS A 94 -12.26 -9.96 -18.06
C LYS A 94 -11.23 -9.65 -16.96
N HIS A 95 -11.15 -8.40 -16.51
CA HIS A 95 -10.19 -8.02 -15.48
C HIS A 95 -10.53 -8.68 -14.13
N VAL A 96 -11.78 -8.56 -13.68
CA VAL A 96 -12.24 -9.15 -12.41
C VAL A 96 -12.14 -10.67 -12.44
N GLN A 97 -12.58 -11.31 -13.53
CA GLN A 97 -12.47 -12.76 -13.72
C GLN A 97 -11.01 -13.24 -13.66
N LYS A 98 -10.08 -12.49 -14.27
CA LYS A 98 -8.65 -12.80 -14.22
C LYS A 98 -8.10 -12.72 -12.79
N ILE A 99 -8.51 -11.74 -12.00
CA ILE A 99 -8.10 -11.62 -10.59
C ILE A 99 -8.66 -12.78 -9.76
N MET A 100 -9.94 -13.11 -9.92
CA MET A 100 -10.56 -14.25 -9.24
C MET A 100 -9.85 -15.56 -9.58
N TRP A 101 -9.44 -15.74 -10.85
CA TRP A 101 -8.66 -16.90 -11.28
C TRP A 101 -7.29 -16.99 -10.57
N TYR A 102 -6.57 -15.87 -10.45
CA TYR A 102 -5.30 -15.85 -9.69
C TYR A 102 -5.53 -16.13 -8.20
N SER A 103 -6.60 -15.58 -7.63
CA SER A 103 -6.97 -15.80 -6.23
C SER A 103 -7.29 -17.26 -5.95
N ALA A 104 -8.13 -17.88 -6.78
CA ALA A 104 -8.53 -19.28 -6.65
C ALA A 104 -7.35 -20.26 -6.72
N ARG A 105 -6.25 -19.86 -7.36
CA ARG A 105 -5.01 -20.66 -7.47
C ARG A 105 -3.96 -20.32 -6.42
N GLY A 106 -4.23 -19.39 -5.51
CA GLY A 106 -3.23 -18.94 -4.53
C GLY A 106 -2.01 -18.26 -5.17
N MET A 107 -2.18 -17.67 -6.36
CA MET A 107 -1.10 -17.02 -7.12
C MET A 107 -0.94 -15.53 -6.80
N LEU A 108 -1.91 -14.91 -6.12
CA LEU A 108 -1.81 -13.51 -5.70
C LEU A 108 -0.82 -13.34 -4.55
N ARG A 109 -0.06 -12.25 -4.60
CA ARG A 109 0.91 -11.86 -3.58
C ARG A 109 0.77 -10.39 -3.25
N TYR A 110 1.07 -10.06 -2.00
CA TYR A 110 0.90 -8.73 -1.44
C TYR A 110 2.22 -8.21 -0.90
N PHE A 111 2.66 -7.07 -1.41
CA PHE A 111 3.84 -6.38 -0.92
C PHE A 111 3.42 -5.11 -0.18
N ASN A 112 3.43 -5.17 1.16
CA ASN A 112 3.04 -4.05 2.01
C ASN A 112 4.26 -3.15 2.32
N LEU A 113 4.28 -1.96 1.72
CA LEU A 113 5.34 -0.96 1.85
C LEU A 113 5.04 0.10 2.92
N LYS A 114 4.18 -0.23 3.90
CA LYS A 114 3.69 0.64 4.97
C LYS A 114 2.81 1.79 4.52
N LEU A 115 3.21 2.55 3.50
CA LEU A 115 2.43 3.67 2.96
C LEU A 115 1.43 3.24 1.89
N PHE A 116 1.73 2.16 1.18
CA PHE A 116 0.90 1.59 0.13
C PHE A 116 1.13 0.08 0.05
N THR A 117 0.20 -0.61 -0.60
CA THR A 117 0.25 -2.06 -0.81
C THR A 117 0.27 -2.33 -2.31
N VAL A 118 1.18 -3.16 -2.77
CA VAL A 118 1.21 -3.60 -4.18
C VAL A 118 0.70 -5.02 -4.25
N VAL A 119 -0.24 -5.27 -5.17
CA VAL A 119 -0.72 -6.61 -5.50
C VAL A 119 -0.06 -7.03 -6.80
N TYR A 120 0.52 -8.22 -6.82
CA TYR A 120 1.12 -8.81 -8.01
C TYR A 120 0.78 -10.30 -8.06
N TYR A 121 0.93 -10.92 -9.24
CA TYR A 121 0.75 -12.37 -9.37
C TYR A 121 2.10 -13.08 -9.51
N SER A 122 2.18 -14.28 -8.93
CA SER A 122 3.27 -15.24 -9.11
C SER A 122 2.87 -16.33 -10.09
N ASP A 123 3.84 -17.08 -10.62
CA ASP A 123 3.60 -18.20 -11.54
C ASP A 123 3.14 -19.48 -10.79
N TYR A 124 3.40 -19.57 -9.48
CA TYR A 124 3.10 -20.74 -8.64
C TYR A 124 2.32 -20.34 -7.39
N SER A 125 1.58 -21.30 -6.81
CA SER A 125 0.91 -21.11 -5.52
C SER A 125 1.92 -21.00 -4.37
N GLU A 126 1.52 -20.38 -3.25
CA GLU A 126 2.39 -20.25 -2.06
C GLU A 126 2.64 -21.61 -1.40
N GLU A 127 1.65 -22.47 -1.48
CA GLU A 127 1.66 -23.81 -0.91
C GLU A 127 2.34 -24.83 -1.83
N GLU A 128 2.63 -24.44 -3.07
CA GLU A 128 3.26 -25.34 -4.03
C GLU A 128 4.71 -25.61 -3.62
N ARG A 129 5.08 -26.89 -3.58
CA ARG A 129 6.43 -27.35 -3.18
C ARG A 129 7.15 -28.08 -4.31
N THR A 130 6.82 -27.80 -5.56
CA THR A 130 7.52 -28.36 -6.72
C THR A 130 8.94 -27.80 -6.84
N TYR A 131 9.86 -28.55 -7.45
CA TYR A 131 11.24 -28.05 -7.66
C TYR A 131 11.26 -26.70 -8.40
N LEU A 132 10.39 -26.53 -9.41
CA LEU A 132 10.30 -25.28 -10.17
C LEU A 132 9.82 -24.11 -9.32
N SER A 133 8.89 -24.32 -8.39
CA SER A 133 8.43 -23.26 -7.46
C SER A 133 9.50 -22.82 -6.46
N GLN A 134 10.44 -23.71 -6.11
CA GLN A 134 11.51 -23.44 -5.15
C GLN A 134 12.80 -22.94 -5.80
N CYS A 135 12.93 -23.10 -7.13
CA CYS A 135 14.14 -22.74 -7.84
C CYS A 135 14.31 -21.21 -7.88
N LYS A 136 15.50 -20.72 -7.49
CA LYS A 136 15.80 -19.27 -7.49
C LYS A 136 15.77 -18.66 -8.90
N TYR A 137 16.07 -19.44 -9.93
CA TYR A 137 16.19 -18.98 -11.31
C TYR A 137 14.86 -18.89 -12.07
N THR A 138 13.79 -19.49 -11.53
CA THR A 138 12.42 -19.40 -12.05
C THR A 138 11.64 -18.27 -11.40
N ASN A 139 12.13 -17.70 -10.30
CA ASN A 139 11.51 -16.54 -9.67
C ASN A 139 11.60 -15.31 -10.58
N PRO A 140 10.56 -14.46 -10.59
CA PRO A 140 10.52 -13.28 -11.44
C PRO A 140 11.67 -12.33 -11.11
N THR A 141 12.32 -11.81 -12.16
CA THR A 141 13.38 -10.81 -12.00
C THR A 141 12.77 -9.44 -11.69
N TRP A 142 13.53 -8.56 -11.04
CA TRP A 142 13.12 -7.17 -10.77
C TRP A 142 12.66 -6.40 -12.03
N THR A 143 13.14 -6.77 -13.21
CA THR A 143 12.75 -6.20 -14.51
C THR A 143 11.37 -6.65 -14.99
N GLU A 144 10.91 -7.84 -14.57
CA GLU A 144 9.61 -8.41 -14.93
C GLU A 144 8.53 -8.06 -13.92
N LEU A 145 8.92 -7.63 -12.71
CA LEU A 145 7.98 -7.31 -11.65
C LEU A 145 6.97 -6.22 -12.05
N PRO A 146 7.33 -5.13 -12.76
CA PRO A 146 6.37 -4.10 -13.17
C PRO A 146 5.24 -4.61 -14.07
N SER A 147 5.50 -5.58 -14.96
CA SER A 147 4.47 -6.14 -15.85
C SER A 147 3.54 -7.12 -15.12
N ARG A 148 3.93 -7.59 -13.94
CA ARG A 148 3.17 -8.51 -13.08
C ARG A 148 2.30 -7.80 -12.04
N ILE A 149 2.39 -6.47 -11.94
CA ILE A 149 1.58 -5.67 -11.02
C ILE A 149 0.11 -5.76 -11.44
N VAL A 150 -0.72 -6.20 -10.50
CA VAL A 150 -2.17 -6.31 -10.66
C VAL A 150 -2.85 -5.05 -10.17
N ASP A 151 -2.50 -4.54 -8.98
CA ASP A 151 -3.12 -3.33 -8.43
C ASP A 151 -2.20 -2.65 -7.39
N ILE A 152 -2.50 -1.39 -7.08
CA ILE A 152 -1.85 -0.59 -6.06
C ILE A 152 -2.93 -0.06 -5.11
N GLY A 153 -2.79 -0.44 -3.84
CA GLY A 153 -3.62 -0.02 -2.73
C GLY A 153 -3.06 1.21 -2.02
N ILE A 154 -3.78 2.32 -2.07
CA ILE A 154 -3.43 3.59 -1.40
C ILE A 154 -4.73 4.17 -0.82
N LEU A 155 -4.68 4.72 0.40
CA LEU A 155 -5.83 5.38 1.05
C LEU A 155 -7.08 4.48 1.15
N ASN A 156 -6.91 3.23 1.56
CA ASN A 156 -7.98 2.23 1.66
C ASN A 156 -8.74 1.98 0.34
N HIS A 157 -8.10 2.25 -0.79
CA HIS A 157 -8.66 2.09 -2.13
C HIS A 157 -7.70 1.36 -3.05
N TRP A 158 -8.26 0.55 -3.94
CA TRP A 158 -7.56 -0.20 -4.97
C TRP A 158 -7.74 0.53 -6.30
N TRP A 159 -6.68 1.20 -6.75
CA TRP A 159 -6.79 2.22 -7.79
C TRP A 159 -7.06 1.63 -9.16
N ARG A 160 -6.43 0.50 -9.51
CA ARG A 160 -6.63 -0.13 -10.81
C ARG A 160 -8.00 -0.77 -10.90
N LEU A 161 -8.43 -1.51 -9.87
CA LEU A 161 -9.76 -2.11 -9.80
C LEU A 161 -10.84 -1.02 -9.90
N ARG A 162 -10.72 0.06 -9.12
CA ARG A 162 -11.64 1.20 -9.20
C ARG A 162 -11.69 1.81 -10.60
N TRP A 163 -10.54 2.04 -11.21
CA TRP A 163 -10.48 2.65 -12.54
C TRP A 163 -11.19 1.77 -13.58
N VAL A 164 -10.89 0.46 -13.58
CA VAL A 164 -11.53 -0.50 -14.48
C VAL A 164 -13.03 -0.65 -14.23
N MET A 165 -13.49 -0.45 -13.00
CA MET A 165 -14.91 -0.55 -12.62
C MET A 165 -15.69 0.76 -12.77
N THR A 166 -15.11 1.85 -13.30
CA THR A 166 -15.83 3.14 -13.41
C THR A 166 -17.03 3.07 -14.36
N ASP A 167 -16.85 2.46 -15.54
CA ASP A 167 -17.87 2.34 -16.60
C ASP A 167 -18.12 0.84 -16.90
N PHE A 168 -18.38 0.06 -15.85
CA PHE A 168 -18.52 -1.40 -15.97
C PHE A 168 -19.87 -1.83 -16.58
N ASP A 169 -20.87 -0.95 -16.57
CA ASP A 169 -22.22 -1.12 -17.07
C ASP A 169 -22.43 -0.59 -18.51
N VAL A 170 -21.36 -0.11 -19.15
CA VAL A 170 -21.38 0.41 -20.52
C VAL A 170 -20.55 -0.47 -21.46
N ASN A 171 -21.21 -1.10 -22.44
CA ASN A 171 -20.53 -1.79 -23.53
C ASN A 171 -20.37 -0.89 -24.76
N PHE A 172 -19.19 -0.28 -24.89
CA PHE A 172 -18.86 0.58 -26.03
C PHE A 172 -18.97 -0.11 -27.41
N ASN A 173 -18.80 -1.44 -27.49
CA ASN A 173 -18.87 -2.17 -28.76
C ASN A 173 -20.31 -2.42 -29.23
N GLU A 174 -21.27 -2.52 -28.30
CA GLU A 174 -22.69 -2.64 -28.64
C GLU A 174 -23.27 -1.27 -28.96
N ASN A 175 -22.96 -0.27 -28.13
CA ASN A 175 -23.42 1.10 -28.34
C ASN A 175 -23.00 1.63 -29.72
N SER A 176 -21.75 1.41 -30.15
CA SER A 176 -21.30 1.84 -31.47
C SER A 176 -22.10 1.21 -32.63
N LYS A 177 -22.47 -0.07 -32.52
CA LYS A 177 -23.29 -0.75 -33.52
C LYS A 177 -24.73 -0.23 -33.55
N GLU A 178 -25.27 0.11 -32.38
CA GLU A 178 -26.61 0.70 -32.30
C GLU A 178 -26.63 2.11 -32.90
N PHE A 179 -25.60 2.91 -32.65
CA PHE A 179 -25.41 4.20 -33.33
C PHE A 179 -25.29 4.01 -34.86
N ASP A 180 -24.46 3.08 -35.34
CA ASP A 180 -24.33 2.82 -36.78
C ASP A 180 -25.64 2.36 -37.44
N HIS A 181 -26.52 1.65 -36.71
CA HIS A 181 -27.83 1.22 -37.20
C HIS A 181 -28.89 2.35 -37.14
N LEU A 182 -28.74 3.34 -36.25
CA LEU A 182 -29.67 4.48 -36.15
C LEU A 182 -29.36 5.58 -37.18
N TYR A 183 -28.13 5.62 -37.71
CA TYR A 183 -27.66 6.66 -38.64
C TYR A 183 -27.34 6.16 -40.06
N ASN A 184 -27.61 4.88 -40.36
CA ASN A 184 -27.66 4.32 -41.73
C ASN A 184 -29.08 3.88 -42.08
#